data_AF-A0A3P6A178-F1
#
_entry.id   AF-A0A3P6A178-F1
#
_cell.length_a   1.000
_cell.length_b   1.000
_cell.length_c   1.000
_cell.angle_alpha   90.00
_cell.angle_beta   90.00
_cell.angle_gamma   90.00
#
_symmetry.space_group_name_H-M   'P 1'
#
loop_
_entity.id
_entity.type
_entity.pdbx_description
1 polymer ?
#
loop_
_entity_poly.entity_id
_entity_poly.type
_entity_poly.pdbx_seq_one_letter_code
_entity_poly.pdbx_strand_id
1 'polypeptide(L)'
;CSHGWRGLLEGRDLLVSKLSFVIGNGEGIKVWSDHWLSTECPSTPYGPAPEQYQDLVVADLLSRETKEWNVPLLETLFPQLVETIVLLKPSKTGGQDGYAWLGARSGTYSTRSGYYAAIEHTLEQPVTT
;
A
#
# COMPACT_ATOMS: atom_id res chain seq x y z
N CYS A 1 -9.58 -22.91 -25.20
CA CYS A 1 -9.96 -21.49 -25.33
C CYS A 1 -10.01 -20.83 -23.95
N SER A 2 -8.99 -20.07 -23.55
CA SER A 2 -9.11 -18.91 -22.62
C SER A 2 -7.74 -18.20 -22.38
N HIS A 3 -6.92 -18.00 -23.41
CA HIS A 3 -5.64 -17.28 -23.24
C HIS A 3 -5.82 -15.82 -22.80
N GLY A 4 -6.92 -15.16 -23.20
CA GLY A 4 -7.21 -13.78 -22.80
C GLY A 4 -7.57 -13.61 -21.32
N TRP A 5 -8.25 -14.60 -20.72
CA TRP A 5 -8.63 -14.53 -19.30
C TRP A 5 -7.44 -14.70 -18.36
N ARG A 6 -6.47 -15.54 -18.75
CA ARG A 6 -5.19 -15.64 -18.01
C ARG A 6 -4.44 -14.32 -18.05
N GLY A 7 -4.24 -13.72 -19.23
CA GLY A 7 -3.54 -12.43 -19.34
C GLY A 7 -4.20 -11.30 -18.55
N LEU A 8 -5.54 -11.28 -18.46
CA LEU A 8 -6.26 -10.30 -17.67
C LEU A 8 -6.07 -10.50 -16.15
N LEU A 9 -6.10 -11.75 -15.68
CA LEU A 9 -5.88 -12.08 -14.26
C LEU A 9 -4.43 -11.77 -13.85
N GLU A 10 -3.46 -12.19 -14.66
CA GLU A 10 -2.04 -11.87 -14.44
C GLU A 10 -1.80 -10.35 -14.43
N GLY A 11 -2.40 -9.62 -15.37
CA GLY A 11 -2.32 -8.15 -15.41
C GLY A 11 -2.93 -7.49 -14.18
N ARG A 12 -4.05 -8.02 -13.66
CA ARG A 12 -4.66 -7.56 -12.40
C ARG A 12 -3.74 -7.80 -11.22
N ASP A 13 -3.19 -9.00 -11.09
CA ASP A 13 -2.36 -9.39 -9.95
C ASP A 13 -1.05 -8.59 -9.93
N LEU A 14 -0.51 -8.33 -11.11
CA LEU A 14 0.60 -7.42 -11.30
C LEU A 14 0.28 -5.98 -10.91
N LEU A 15 -0.91 -5.48 -11.27
CA LEU A 15 -1.33 -4.15 -10.87
C LEU A 15 -1.43 -4.06 -9.34
N VAL A 16 -2.08 -5.02 -8.70
CA VAL A 16 -2.23 -5.07 -7.23
C VAL A 16 -0.88 -5.14 -6.52
N SER A 17 0.07 -5.94 -7.02
CA SER A 17 1.39 -6.08 -6.39
C SER A 17 2.30 -4.86 -6.51
N LYS A 18 2.03 -3.96 -7.46
CA LYS A 18 2.85 -2.76 -7.73
C LYS A 18 2.12 -1.45 -7.41
N LEU A 19 0.98 -1.50 -6.73
CA LEU A 19 0.29 -0.33 -6.20
C LEU A 19 0.60 -0.17 -4.70
N SER A 20 0.88 1.06 -4.29
CA SER A 20 0.97 1.44 -2.88
C SER A 20 0.05 2.62 -2.59
N PHE A 21 -0.39 2.77 -1.34
CA PHE A 21 -1.25 3.87 -0.95
C PHE A 21 -0.46 5.15 -0.69
N VAL A 22 -1.04 6.25 -1.12
CA VAL A 22 -0.63 7.61 -0.75
C VAL A 22 -1.62 8.11 0.29
N ILE A 23 -1.10 8.41 1.48
CA ILE A 23 -1.90 8.81 2.63
C ILE A 23 -2.26 10.29 2.48
N GLY A 24 -3.54 10.53 2.21
CA GLY A 24 -4.14 11.85 2.14
C GLY A 24 -4.69 12.24 3.52
N ASN A 25 -6.00 12.06 3.70
CA ASN A 25 -6.72 12.25 4.95
C ASN A 25 -6.74 10.97 5.82
N GLY A 26 -6.48 9.80 5.23
CA GLY A 26 -6.39 8.51 5.90
C GLY A 26 -7.71 7.90 6.34
N GLU A 27 -8.85 8.52 5.98
CA GLU A 27 -10.19 8.08 6.41
C GLU A 27 -10.68 6.87 5.60
N GLY A 28 -10.15 6.69 4.38
CA GLY A 28 -10.53 5.59 3.50
C GLY A 28 -9.66 4.34 3.64
N ILE A 29 -8.57 4.40 4.41
CA ILE A 29 -7.54 3.36 4.47
C ILE A 29 -7.67 2.60 5.79
N LYS A 30 -7.98 1.31 5.71
CA LYS A 30 -8.05 0.41 6.88
C LYS A 30 -6.66 -0.05 7.27
N VAL A 31 -6.32 0.14 8.54
CA VAL A 31 -4.97 -0.12 9.05
C VAL A 31 -4.52 -1.56 8.85
N TRP A 32 -5.43 -2.51 9.04
CA TRP A 32 -5.10 -3.94 9.04
C TRP A 32 -5.43 -4.67 7.73
N SER A 33 -6.28 -4.09 6.88
CA SER A 33 -6.71 -4.71 5.63
C SER A 33 -5.97 -4.16 4.41
N ASP A 34 -5.57 -2.89 4.45
CA ASP A 34 -4.95 -2.22 3.31
C ASP A 34 -3.41 -2.18 3.41
N HIS A 35 -2.75 -2.20 2.25
CA HIS A 35 -1.29 -2.24 2.15
C HIS A 35 -0.66 -0.83 2.15
N TRP A 36 -0.78 -0.12 3.28
CA TRP A 36 -0.44 1.31 3.35
C TRP A 36 0.92 1.62 4.00
N LEU A 37 1.63 0.62 4.52
CA LEU A 37 2.83 0.84 5.35
C LEU A 37 4.11 1.10 4.56
N SER A 38 4.19 0.67 3.30
CA SER A 38 5.42 0.81 2.52
C SER A 38 5.13 1.20 1.08
N THR A 39 5.84 2.26 0.67
CA THR A 39 5.86 2.82 -0.67
C THR A 39 6.82 2.08 -1.60
N GLU A 40 7.62 1.14 -1.11
CA GLU A 40 8.52 0.34 -1.97
C GLU A 40 8.00 -1.09 -2.16
N CYS A 41 7.39 -1.65 -1.12
CA CYS A 41 6.75 -2.97 -1.15
C CYS A 41 5.44 -2.89 -0.37
N PRO A 42 4.26 -3.00 -1.02
CA PRO A 42 2.99 -2.93 -0.31
C PRO A 42 2.93 -3.99 0.80
N SER A 43 2.75 -3.54 2.04
CA SER A 43 2.70 -4.40 3.22
C SER A 43 1.60 -3.98 4.18
N THR A 44 1.00 -4.96 4.83
CA THR A 44 0.04 -4.79 5.94
C THR A 44 0.75 -5.07 7.26
N PRO A 45 0.26 -4.53 8.39
CA PRO A 45 0.80 -4.86 9.70
C PRO A 45 0.76 -6.37 9.95
N TYR A 46 1.80 -6.89 10.61
CA TYR A 46 1.87 -8.32 10.97
C TYR A 46 1.06 -8.59 12.23
N GLY A 47 0.14 -9.55 12.13
CA GLY A 47 -0.61 -10.09 13.27
C GLY A 47 -2.13 -9.97 13.09
N PRO A 48 -2.92 -10.80 13.79
CA PRO A 48 -4.36 -10.65 13.81
C PRO A 48 -4.70 -9.31 14.45
N ALA A 49 -5.46 -8.49 13.74
CA ALA A 49 -6.02 -7.26 14.30
C ALA A 49 -6.82 -7.62 15.56
N PRO A 50 -6.56 -6.98 16.71
CA PRO A 50 -7.42 -7.14 17.88
C PRO A 50 -8.85 -6.76 17.49
N GLU A 51 -9.86 -7.46 18.01
CA GLU A 51 -11.27 -7.29 17.61
C GLU A 51 -11.75 -5.83 17.73
N GLN A 52 -11.20 -5.11 18.69
CA GLN A 52 -11.48 -3.69 18.96
C GLN A 52 -10.89 -2.73 17.92
N TYR A 53 -9.93 -3.16 17.11
CA TYR A 53 -9.20 -2.32 16.15
C TYR A 53 -9.34 -2.80 14.70
N GLN A 54 -10.25 -3.74 14.41
CA GLN A 54 -10.46 -4.24 13.03
C GLN A 54 -10.89 -3.15 12.05
N ASP A 55 -11.69 -2.18 12.52
CA ASP A 55 -12.17 -1.05 11.73
C ASP A 55 -11.32 0.22 11.88
N LEU A 56 -10.14 0.11 12.50
CA LEU A 56 -9.22 1.24 12.68
C LEU A 56 -8.78 1.76 11.30
N VAL A 57 -8.92 3.06 11.08
CA VAL A 57 -8.43 3.73 9.86
C VAL A 57 -7.14 4.47 10.11
N VAL A 58 -6.37 4.74 9.05
CA VAL A 58 -5.09 5.45 9.16
C VAL A 58 -5.27 6.86 9.75
N ALA A 59 -6.42 7.49 9.51
CA ALA A 59 -6.78 8.77 10.13
C ALA A 59 -6.80 8.72 11.67
N ASP A 60 -7.15 7.57 12.28
CA ASP A 60 -7.17 7.41 13.74
C ASP A 60 -5.75 7.30 14.34
N LEU A 61 -4.78 6.92 13.51
CA LEU A 61 -3.36 6.94 13.87
C LEU A 61 -2.74 8.35 13.78
N LEU A 62 -3.48 9.33 13.24
CA LEU A 62 -3.05 10.71 13.09
C LEU A 62 -3.66 11.61 14.17
N SER A 63 -2.87 12.56 14.65
CA SER A 63 -3.37 13.64 15.50
C SER A 63 -4.30 14.55 14.70
N ARG A 64 -5.49 14.83 15.25
CA ARG A 64 -6.51 15.66 14.58
C ARG A 64 -6.05 17.11 14.37
N GLU A 65 -5.21 17.62 15.26
CA GLU A 65 -4.74 19.01 15.26
C GLU A 65 -3.54 19.22 14.35
N THR A 66 -2.55 18.34 14.42
CA THR A 66 -1.28 18.50 13.70
C THR A 66 -1.21 17.71 12.39
N LYS A 67 -2.09 16.72 12.20
CA LYS A 67 -2.04 15.73 11.11
C LYS A 67 -0.72 14.97 11.07
N GLU A 68 -0.06 14.87 12.22
CA GLU A 68 1.15 14.08 12.42
C GLU A 68 0.81 12.75 13.10
N TRP A 69 1.70 11.78 12.95
CA TRP A 69 1.56 10.46 13.56
C TRP A 69 1.50 10.52 15.07
N ASN A 70 0.54 9.81 15.66
CA ASN A 70 0.45 9.62 17.09
C ASN A 70 1.44 8.52 17.52
N VAL A 71 2.70 8.92 17.75
CA VAL A 71 3.80 8.00 18.10
C VAL A 71 3.45 7.11 19.32
N PRO A 72 2.89 7.63 20.44
CA PRO A 72 2.47 6.77 21.55
C PRO A 72 1.48 5.66 21.17
N LEU A 73 0.53 5.96 20.28
CA LEU A 73 -0.44 4.97 19.80
C LEU A 73 0.24 3.94 18.88
N LEU A 74 1.14 4.40 18.01
CA LEU A 74 1.92 3.53 17.14
C LEU A 74 2.85 2.60 17.91
N GLU A 75 3.51 3.06 18.97
CA GLU A 75 4.34 2.21 19.84
C GLU A 75 3.53 1.12 20.55
N THR A 76 2.26 1.43 20.86
CA THR A 76 1.35 0.47 21.49
C THR A 76 0.85 -0.60 20.52
N LEU A 77 0.51 -0.21 19.29
CA LEU A 77 -0.07 -1.11 18.29
C LEU A 77 0.97 -1.82 17.43
N PHE A 78 2.04 -1.11 17.06
CA PHE A 78 3.03 -1.53 16.08
C PHE A 78 4.47 -1.15 16.48
N PRO A 79 4.98 -1.63 17.63
CA PRO A 79 6.29 -1.22 18.14
C PRO A 79 7.43 -1.45 17.13
N GLN A 80 7.33 -2.48 16.31
CA GLN A 80 8.32 -2.80 15.28
C GLN A 80 8.15 -2.04 13.95
N LEU A 81 7.04 -1.33 13.74
CA LEU A 81 6.76 -0.58 12.50
C LEU A 81 6.76 0.94 12.71
N VAL A 82 6.92 1.42 13.95
CA VAL A 82 6.87 2.86 14.26
C VAL A 82 7.81 3.66 13.37
N GLU A 83 9.06 3.23 13.24
CA GLU A 83 10.07 3.93 12.43
C GLU A 83 9.63 4.03 10.96
N THR A 84 9.07 2.94 10.41
CA THR A 84 8.58 2.92 9.03
C THR A 84 7.36 3.83 8.84
N ILE A 85 6.41 3.79 9.77
CA ILE A 85 5.18 4.58 9.69
C ILE A 85 5.49 6.07 9.83
N VAL A 86 6.37 6.44 10.77
CA VAL A 86 6.76 7.84 11.01
C VAL A 86 7.49 8.45 9.80
N LEU A 87 8.17 7.64 8.99
CA LEU A 87 8.80 8.08 7.74
C LEU A 87 7.78 8.44 6.65
N LEU A 88 6.59 7.83 6.69
CA LEU A 88 5.50 8.19 5.78
C LEU A 88 5.02 9.60 6.10
N LYS A 89 4.82 10.41 5.06
CA LYS A 89 4.33 11.79 5.20
C LYS A 89 2.89 11.89 4.71
N PRO A 90 1.90 11.90 5.61
CA PRO A 90 0.51 12.19 5.28
C PRO A 90 0.37 13.58 4.64
N SER A 91 -0.70 13.76 3.88
CA SER A 91 -1.04 15.07 3.32
C SER A 91 -1.43 16.05 4.43
N LYS A 92 -0.60 17.08 4.63
CA LYS A 92 -0.91 18.17 5.57
C LYS A 92 -2.10 19.03 5.14
N THR A 93 -2.40 19.03 3.85
CA THR A 93 -3.50 19.79 3.23
C THR A 93 -4.82 19.04 3.23
N GLY A 94 -4.87 17.79 3.72
CA GLY A 94 -6.08 16.97 3.71
C GLY A 94 -6.50 16.54 2.31
N GLY A 95 -5.54 16.33 1.40
CA GLY A 95 -5.83 15.74 0.09
C GLY A 95 -6.51 14.37 0.22
N GLN A 96 -7.19 13.92 -0.83
CA GLN A 96 -7.81 12.59 -0.82
C GLN A 96 -6.75 11.49 -0.82
N ASP A 97 -7.06 10.39 -0.15
CA ASP A 97 -6.30 9.14 -0.24
C ASP A 97 -6.26 8.65 -1.70
N GLY A 98 -5.14 8.05 -2.10
CA GLY A 98 -4.97 7.57 -3.47
C GLY A 98 -3.95 6.46 -3.59
N TYR A 99 -3.69 6.05 -4.83
CA TYR A 99 -2.69 5.03 -5.13
C TYR A 99 -1.54 5.62 -5.94
N ALA A 100 -0.32 5.17 -5.63
CA ALA A 100 0.88 5.40 -6.42
C ALA A 100 1.36 4.09 -7.07
N TRP A 101 1.76 4.19 -8.33
CA TRP A 101 2.36 3.10 -9.10
C TRP A 101 3.85 2.96 -8.80
N LEU A 102 4.24 1.86 -8.16
CA LEU A 102 5.63 1.59 -7.76
C LEU A 102 6.51 1.17 -8.94
N GLY A 103 5.92 0.64 -10.02
CA GLY A 103 6.65 0.29 -11.23
C GLY A 103 7.14 1.49 -12.04
N ALA A 104 6.97 2.73 -11.55
CA ALA A 104 7.56 3.93 -12.15
C ALA A 104 8.02 4.91 -11.07
N ARG A 105 9.19 5.52 -11.28
CA ARG A 105 9.75 6.54 -10.38
C ARG A 105 8.85 7.77 -10.17
N SER A 106 7.94 8.05 -11.10
CA SER A 106 6.98 9.15 -11.00
C SER A 106 5.73 8.81 -10.17
N GLY A 107 5.55 7.55 -9.73
CA GLY A 107 4.32 7.11 -9.05
C GLY A 107 3.10 7.05 -9.96
N THR A 108 3.24 7.38 -11.25
CA THR A 108 2.13 7.43 -12.21
C THR A 108 2.14 6.19 -13.10
N TYR A 109 0.99 5.55 -13.26
CA TYR A 109 0.85 4.43 -14.18
C TYR A 109 0.91 4.91 -15.64
N SER A 110 1.65 4.18 -16.47
CA SER A 110 1.63 4.33 -17.93
C SER A 110 1.63 2.94 -18.58
N THR A 111 1.08 2.82 -19.79
CA THR A 111 1.09 1.55 -20.54
C THR A 111 2.51 0.98 -20.70
N ARG A 112 3.51 1.88 -20.82
CA ARG A 112 4.92 1.51 -20.91
C ARG A 112 5.46 0.93 -19.61
N SER A 113 5.21 1.57 -18.46
CA SER A 113 5.66 1.05 -17.16
C SER A 113 4.93 -0.23 -16.77
N GLY A 114 3.65 -0.37 -17.11
CA GLY A 114 2.90 -1.62 -16.94
C GLY A 114 3.47 -2.76 -17.78
N TYR A 115 3.84 -2.51 -19.04
CA TYR A 115 4.44 -3.52 -19.91
C TYR A 115 5.81 -3.99 -19.40
N TYR A 116 6.68 -3.08 -18.94
CA TYR A 116 7.98 -3.47 -18.36
C TYR A 116 7.81 -4.30 -17.09
N ALA A 117 6.90 -3.90 -16.20
CA ALA A 117 6.59 -4.68 -15.01
C ALA A 117 6.09 -6.09 -15.37
N ALA A 118 5.26 -6.22 -16.41
CA ALA A 118 4.76 -7.53 -16.87
C ALA A 118 5.87 -8.43 -17.42
N ILE A 119 6.86 -7.86 -18.10
CA ILE A 119 8.03 -8.61 -18.54
C ILE A 119 8.84 -9.08 -17.33
N GLU A 120 9.13 -8.20 -16.36
CA GLU A 120 9.86 -8.59 -15.14
C GLU A 120 9.15 -9.72 -14.39
N HIS A 121 7.84 -9.61 -14.18
CA HIS A 121 7.04 -10.65 -13.53
C HIS A 121 7.04 -11.99 -14.28
N THR A 122 7.15 -11.96 -15.62
CA THR A 122 7.27 -13.17 -16.44
C THR A 122 8.65 -13.82 -16.31
N LEU A 123 9.70 -13.02 -16.09
CA LEU A 123 11.07 -13.51 -15.92
C LEU A 123 11.35 -14.07 -14.52
N GLU A 124 10.61 -13.63 -13.50
CA GLU A 124 10.74 -14.11 -12.11
C GLU A 124 10.04 -15.46 -11.84
N GLN A 125 9.16 -15.92 -12.73
CA GLN A 125 8.53 -17.24 -12.64
C GLN A 125 9.50 -18.30 -13.19
N PRO A 126 10.12 -19.17 -12.38
CA PRO A 126 10.95 -20.24 -12.91
C PRO A 126 10.09 -21.17 -13.76
N VAL A 127 10.49 -21.34 -15.03
CA VAL A 127 9.95 -22.36 -15.95
C VAL A 127 9.98 -23.70 -15.21
N THR A 128 8.82 -24.15 -14.74
CA THR A 128 8.66 -25.51 -14.24
C THR A 128 8.54 -26.41 -15.46
N THR A 129 9.66 -26.98 -15.88
CA THR A 129 9.71 -28.15 -16.78
C THR A 129 9.41 -29.41 -15.98
#